data_AF-A0A9J7HXB8-F1
#
_entry.id   AF-A0A9J7HXB8-F1
#
_cell.length_a   1.000
_cell.length_b   1.000
_cell.length_c   1.000
_cell.angle_alpha   90.00
_cell.angle_beta   90.00
_cell.angle_gamma   90.00
#
_symmetry.space_group_name_H-M   'P 1'
#
loop_
_entity.id
_entity.type
_entity.pdbx_description
1 polymer ?
#
loop_
_entity_poly.entity_id
_entity_poly.type
_entity_poly.pdbx_seq_one_letter_code
_entity_poly.pdbx_strand_id
1 'polypeptide(L)'
;MVMSVYVRHSTAASLLNKEGNPVFNRVFSWTMLGCTFLLPLLSLRLLYPRLLSITLALMTLYLLLSTAHEALFCLTLGFTMFFWLQMEHGLSNYSHRKLEDISFTVVLPDSNRKQMTADNIRHAYFFVFFIITAFFGTGNIASINSFDPQSIYCFLTVFNPFVMGSLLLLKIMVPFLMVTCAFRAVDVVVQVPTRSLFLTVLLMSDLMGLHFFFLVQDTGSWLEIGTSISHYVTVMSTTIAIMLLFGVARFLTGTAIISQQEDKTHAQ
;
A
#
# COMPACT_ATOMS: atom_id res chain seq x y z
N MET A 1 9.07 14.13 -0.12
CA MET A 1 10.08 13.34 -0.86
C MET A 1 11.48 13.95 -0.90
N VAL A 2 11.73 15.12 -1.49
CA VAL A 2 13.12 15.67 -1.53
C VAL A 2 13.67 15.88 -0.12
N MET A 3 12.87 16.49 0.75
CA MET A 3 13.26 16.74 2.13
C MET A 3 13.48 15.46 2.95
N SER A 4 12.74 14.38 2.66
CA SER A 4 12.96 13.09 3.32
C SER A 4 14.28 12.44 2.92
N VAL A 5 14.68 12.58 1.65
CA VAL A 5 15.99 12.12 1.17
C VAL A 5 17.10 12.93 1.83
N TYR A 6 16.94 14.26 1.91
CA TYR A 6 17.91 15.13 2.58
C TYR A 6 18.12 14.77 4.05
N VAL A 7 17.04 14.62 4.83
CA VAL A 7 17.10 14.26 6.25
C VAL A 7 17.76 12.90 6.45
N ARG A 8 17.43 11.93 5.59
CA ARG A 8 18.06 10.62 5.63
C ARG A 8 19.56 10.68 5.32
N HIS A 9 19.94 11.39 4.27
CA HIS A 9 21.34 11.57 3.89
C HIS A 9 22.13 12.28 5.00
N SER A 10 21.59 13.35 5.57
CA SER A 10 22.19 14.06 6.71
C SER A 10 22.35 13.15 7.94
N THR A 11 21.34 12.34 8.24
CA THR A 11 21.41 11.39 9.37
C THR A 11 22.46 10.32 9.11
N ALA A 12 22.55 9.78 7.89
CA ALA A 12 23.59 8.82 7.53
C ALA A 12 25.00 9.41 7.66
N ALA A 13 25.22 10.64 7.19
CA ALA A 13 26.50 11.33 7.31
C ALA A 13 26.91 11.57 8.78
N SER A 14 25.96 12.00 9.63
CA SER A 14 26.20 12.21 11.07
C SER A 14 26.54 10.92 11.80
N LEU A 15 25.90 9.80 11.43
CA LEU A 15 26.19 8.48 11.99
C LEU A 15 27.57 7.97 11.55
N LEU A 16 27.96 8.20 10.29
CA LEU A 16 29.31 7.88 9.80
C LEU A 16 30.39 8.67 10.55
N ASN A 17 30.12 9.93 10.87
CA ASN A 17 31.01 10.79 11.66
C ASN A 17 31.01 10.49 13.16
N LYS A 18 30.22 9.50 13.63
CA LYS A 18 30.04 9.14 15.05
C LYS A 18 29.47 10.26 15.94
N GLU A 19 28.82 11.25 15.34
CA GLU A 19 28.18 12.37 16.04
C GLU A 19 26.77 12.00 16.56
N GLY A 20 26.28 10.81 16.22
CA GLY A 20 24.93 10.33 16.57
C GLY A 20 23.87 10.87 15.62
N ASN A 21 22.58 10.78 16.02
CA ASN A 21 21.48 11.38 15.25
C ASN A 21 21.17 12.79 15.79
N PRO A 22 21.38 13.86 14.99
CA PRO A 22 21.10 15.23 15.40
C PRO A 22 19.64 15.42 15.81
N VAL A 23 19.40 16.19 16.88
CA VAL A 23 18.05 16.46 17.38
C VAL A 23 17.16 17.08 16.30
N PHE A 24 17.72 17.96 15.46
CA PHE A 24 17.01 18.58 14.35
C PHE A 24 16.46 17.55 13.35
N ASN A 25 17.29 16.58 12.92
CA ASN A 25 16.89 15.53 12.00
C ASN A 25 15.82 14.62 12.60
N ARG A 26 15.93 14.35 13.91
CA ARG A 26 14.95 13.58 14.66
C ARG A 26 13.58 14.26 14.69
N VAL A 27 13.53 15.53 15.10
CA VAL A 27 12.29 16.32 15.13
C VAL A 27 11.69 16.37 13.73
N PHE A 28 12.51 16.67 12.72
CA PHE A 28 12.05 16.75 11.34
C PHE A 28 11.47 15.41 10.85
N SER A 29 12.11 14.28 11.17
CA SER A 29 11.63 12.95 10.82
C SER A 29 10.25 12.65 11.42
N TRP A 30 10.05 12.94 12.71
CA TRP A 30 8.76 12.76 13.37
C TRP A 30 7.67 13.67 12.80
N THR A 31 8.00 14.94 12.53
CA THR A 31 7.04 15.87 11.91
C THR A 31 6.63 15.40 10.51
N MET A 32 7.59 14.96 9.68
CA MET A 32 7.32 14.43 8.35
C MET A 32 6.44 13.18 8.40
N LEU A 33 6.70 12.26 9.33
CA LEU A 33 5.87 11.08 9.54
C LEU A 33 4.42 11.50 9.85
N GLY A 34 4.21 12.45 10.77
CA GLY A 34 2.87 12.99 11.03
C GLY A 34 2.22 13.61 9.79
N CYS A 35 2.97 14.42 9.03
CA CYS A 35 2.48 15.05 7.80
C CYS A 35 2.08 14.03 6.72
N THR A 36 2.74 12.88 6.63
CA THR A 36 2.36 11.85 5.63
C THR A 36 0.94 11.31 5.84
N PHE A 37 0.44 11.22 7.07
CA PHE A 37 -0.94 10.81 7.31
C PHE A 37 -1.96 11.92 7.02
N LEU A 38 -1.57 13.19 7.17
CA LEU A 38 -2.43 14.34 6.94
C LEU A 38 -2.56 14.70 5.45
N LEU A 39 -1.48 14.51 4.68
CA LEU A 39 -1.42 14.88 3.26
C LEU A 39 -2.57 14.29 2.41
N PRO A 40 -2.89 12.98 2.50
CA PRO A 40 -4.04 12.43 1.80
C PRO A 40 -5.34 13.12 2.18
N LEU A 41 -5.58 13.39 3.47
CA LEU A 41 -6.83 13.94 4.00
C LEU A 41 -7.13 15.37 3.51
N LEU A 42 -6.08 16.12 3.18
CA LEU A 42 -6.15 17.48 2.65
C LEU A 42 -6.36 17.51 1.12
N SER A 43 -6.16 16.39 0.42
CA SER A 43 -6.31 16.32 -1.03
C SER A 43 -7.77 16.23 -1.47
N LEU A 44 -8.07 16.82 -2.64
CA LEU A 44 -9.35 16.73 -3.33
C LEU A 44 -9.77 15.27 -3.53
N ARG A 45 -11.08 15.01 -3.63
CA ARG A 45 -11.64 13.65 -3.77
C ARG A 45 -11.66 13.13 -5.21
N LEU A 46 -11.09 13.88 -6.15
CA LEU A 46 -10.85 13.45 -7.52
C LEU A 46 -9.81 12.32 -7.51
N LEU A 47 -9.99 11.34 -8.39
CA LEU A 47 -9.24 10.10 -8.39
C LEU A 47 -7.73 10.33 -8.52
N TYR A 48 -7.33 11.08 -9.54
CA TYR A 48 -5.92 11.36 -9.82
C TYR A 48 -5.20 12.14 -8.71
N PRO A 49 -5.66 13.35 -8.28
CA PRO A 49 -4.97 14.10 -7.23
C PRO A 49 -5.01 13.38 -5.87
N ARG A 50 -6.06 12.61 -5.59
CA ARG A 50 -6.13 11.83 -4.35
C ARG A 50 -5.12 10.68 -4.37
N LEU A 51 -5.08 9.90 -5.45
CA LEU A 51 -4.14 8.79 -5.57
C LEU A 51 -2.69 9.29 -5.56
N LEU A 52 -2.39 10.39 -6.28
CA LEU A 52 -1.08 11.04 -6.26
C LEU A 52 -0.69 11.49 -4.84
N SER A 53 -1.61 12.10 -4.10
CA SER A 53 -1.34 12.53 -2.71
C SER A 53 -1.02 11.34 -1.79
N ILE A 54 -1.75 10.22 -1.95
CA ILE A 54 -1.54 8.99 -1.19
C ILE A 54 -0.20 8.36 -1.56
N THR A 55 0.12 8.23 -2.85
CA THR A 55 1.39 7.65 -3.29
C THR A 55 2.57 8.50 -2.84
N LEU A 56 2.51 9.83 -2.95
CA LEU A 56 3.57 10.73 -2.47
C LEU A 56 3.74 10.67 -0.94
N ALA A 57 2.65 10.58 -0.19
CA ALA A 57 2.68 10.41 1.26
C ALA A 57 3.33 9.08 1.66
N LEU A 58 2.87 7.97 1.08
CA LEU A 58 3.39 6.63 1.33
C LEU A 58 4.85 6.50 0.89
N MET A 59 5.24 7.06 -0.26
CA MET A 59 6.63 7.10 -0.72
C MET A 59 7.51 7.91 0.21
N THR A 60 7.04 9.06 0.71
CA THR A 60 7.77 9.86 1.69
C THR A 60 7.97 9.07 2.97
N LEU A 61 6.92 8.42 3.48
CA LEU A 61 7.00 7.55 4.65
C LEU A 61 8.02 6.42 4.42
N TYR A 62 7.92 5.70 3.30
CA TYR A 62 8.85 4.61 2.98
C TYR A 62 10.30 5.08 2.93
N LEU A 63 10.59 6.22 2.29
CA LEU A 63 11.94 6.80 2.22
C LEU A 63 12.54 7.10 3.60
N LEU A 64 11.74 7.58 4.56
CA LEU A 64 12.22 7.78 5.94
C LEU A 64 12.58 6.44 6.62
N LEU A 65 11.84 5.38 6.31
CA LEU A 65 11.97 4.06 6.95
C LEU A 65 12.80 3.04 6.16
N SER A 66 13.38 3.39 5.01
CA SER A 66 13.98 2.42 4.09
C SER A 66 15.33 2.83 3.52
N THR A 67 16.27 1.90 3.46
CA THR A 67 17.60 2.13 2.87
C THR A 67 17.48 2.41 1.37
N ALA A 68 18.52 3.02 0.78
CA ALA A 68 18.44 3.58 -0.57
C ALA A 68 18.02 2.55 -1.65
N HIS A 69 18.39 1.27 -1.50
CA HIS A 69 18.11 0.23 -2.50
C HIS A 69 16.66 -0.29 -2.41
N GLU A 70 16.15 -0.47 -1.19
CA GLU A 70 14.75 -0.85 -0.94
C GLU A 70 13.78 0.22 -1.45
N ALA A 71 14.13 1.51 -1.35
CA ALA A 71 13.30 2.61 -1.82
C ALA A 71 12.99 2.55 -3.33
N LEU A 72 13.89 1.99 -4.14
CA LEU A 72 13.68 1.80 -5.57
C LEU A 72 12.52 0.83 -5.84
N PHE A 73 12.38 -0.22 -5.04
CA PHE A 73 11.27 -1.17 -5.16
C PHE A 73 9.91 -0.48 -4.94
N CYS A 74 9.80 0.36 -3.90
CA CYS A 74 8.53 1.06 -3.64
C CYS A 74 8.19 2.05 -4.78
N LEU A 75 9.22 2.70 -5.34
CA LEU A 75 9.06 3.59 -6.49
C LEU A 75 8.61 2.84 -7.75
N THR A 76 9.25 1.71 -8.09
CA THR A 76 8.85 0.90 -9.26
C THR A 76 7.46 0.29 -9.07
N LEU A 77 7.12 -0.13 -7.85
CA LEU A 77 5.77 -0.59 -7.50
C LEU A 77 4.74 0.52 -7.74
N GLY A 78 5.02 1.75 -7.30
CA GLY A 78 4.15 2.91 -7.52
C GLY A 78 3.91 3.20 -9.00
N PHE A 79 4.96 3.17 -9.84
CA PHE A 79 4.80 3.30 -11.29
C PHE A 79 4.00 2.14 -11.90
N THR A 80 4.26 0.91 -11.46
CA THR A 80 3.53 -0.27 -11.92
C THR A 80 2.03 -0.15 -11.61
N MET A 81 1.68 0.34 -10.41
CA MET A 81 0.29 0.59 -10.03
C MET A 81 -0.36 1.67 -10.89
N PHE A 82 0.38 2.73 -11.21
CA PHE A 82 -0.10 3.78 -12.09
C PHE A 82 -0.36 3.26 -13.51
N PHE A 83 0.59 2.52 -14.10
CA PHE A 83 0.40 1.92 -15.42
C PHE A 83 -0.75 0.92 -15.43
N TRP A 84 -0.88 0.10 -14.38
CA TRP A 84 -2.02 -0.81 -14.26
C TRP A 84 -3.36 -0.07 -14.27
N LEU A 85 -3.50 1.01 -13.50
CA LEU A 85 -4.70 1.85 -13.51
C LEU A 85 -5.00 2.42 -14.90
N GLN A 86 -3.98 2.92 -15.61
CA GLN A 86 -4.15 3.46 -16.97
C GLN A 86 -4.60 2.39 -17.96
N MET A 87 -4.03 1.17 -17.88
CA MET A 87 -4.45 0.05 -18.71
C MET A 87 -5.91 -0.35 -18.46
N GLU A 88 -6.32 -0.42 -17.18
CA GLU A 88 -7.70 -0.75 -16.81
C GLU A 88 -8.69 0.33 -17.25
N HIS A 89 -8.31 1.60 -17.18
CA HIS A 89 -9.12 2.69 -17.72
C HIS A 89 -9.28 2.58 -19.24
N GLY A 90 -8.19 2.30 -19.96
CA GLY A 90 -8.22 2.14 -21.41
C GLY A 90 -9.04 0.94 -21.88
N LEU A 91 -9.06 -0.16 -21.12
CA LEU A 91 -9.86 -1.35 -21.41
C LEU A 91 -11.32 -1.22 -20.93
N SER A 92 -11.61 -0.27 -20.05
CA SER A 92 -12.97 -0.01 -19.59
C SER A 92 -13.81 0.58 -20.72
N ASN A 93 -15.03 0.06 -20.89
CA ASN A 93 -16.03 0.59 -21.84
C ASN A 93 -16.43 2.05 -21.52
N TYR A 94 -16.02 2.58 -20.37
CA TYR A 94 -16.23 3.97 -19.94
C TYR A 94 -15.06 4.91 -20.25
N SER A 95 -14.13 4.49 -21.12
CA SER A 95 -12.94 5.25 -21.57
C SER A 95 -13.24 6.69 -22.05
N HIS A 96 -14.50 7.00 -22.40
CA HIS A 96 -14.95 8.35 -22.75
C HIS A 96 -14.90 9.37 -21.60
N ARG A 97 -14.88 8.94 -20.32
CA ARG A 97 -14.67 9.85 -19.18
C ARG A 97 -13.19 9.99 -18.88
N LYS A 98 -12.70 11.23 -18.78
CA LYS A 98 -11.33 11.51 -18.33
C LYS A 98 -11.17 11.07 -16.87
N LEU A 99 -10.00 10.53 -16.50
CA LEU A 99 -9.71 10.14 -15.11
C LEU A 99 -9.85 11.30 -14.11
N GLU A 100 -9.63 12.52 -14.58
CA GLU A 100 -9.70 13.74 -13.79
C GLU A 100 -11.13 14.00 -13.27
N ASP A 101 -12.16 13.59 -14.01
CA ASP A 101 -13.56 13.85 -13.65
C ASP A 101 -14.15 12.77 -12.72
N ILE A 102 -13.40 11.69 -12.47
CA ILE A 102 -13.84 10.56 -11.63
C ILE A 102 -13.55 10.89 -10.17
N SER A 103 -14.55 10.78 -9.30
CA SER A 103 -14.38 10.95 -7.85
C SER A 103 -14.64 9.65 -7.08
N PHE A 104 -13.95 9.50 -5.95
CA PHE A 104 -14.09 8.34 -5.06
C PHE A 104 -15.43 8.28 -4.29
N THR A 105 -16.27 9.32 -4.40
CA THR A 105 -17.54 9.47 -3.66
C THR A 105 -18.78 9.18 -4.49
N VAL A 106 -18.67 9.06 -5.83
CA VAL A 106 -19.82 8.75 -6.68
C VAL A 106 -20.22 7.29 -6.45
N VAL A 107 -21.24 7.09 -5.61
CA VAL A 107 -21.93 5.81 -5.48
C VAL A 107 -22.89 5.70 -6.64
N LEU A 108 -22.50 4.94 -7.67
CA LEU A 108 -23.44 4.58 -8.73
C LEU A 108 -24.53 3.67 -8.15
N PRO A 109 -25.81 3.89 -8.51
CA PRO A 109 -26.88 2.99 -8.11
C PRO A 109 -26.59 1.56 -8.61
N ASP A 110 -26.86 0.56 -7.76
CA ASP A 110 -26.51 -0.85 -8.02
C ASP A 110 -27.12 -1.40 -9.32
N SER A 111 -28.16 -0.77 -9.88
CA SER A 111 -28.76 -1.13 -11.18
C SER A 111 -27.84 -0.91 -12.38
N ASN A 112 -26.86 0.00 -12.28
CA ASN A 112 -25.94 0.34 -13.38
C ASN A 112 -24.59 -0.37 -13.26
N ARG A 113 -24.39 -1.17 -12.22
CA ARG A 113 -23.15 -1.90 -11.99
C ARG A 113 -23.12 -3.17 -12.85
N LYS A 114 -21.99 -3.39 -13.52
CA LYS A 114 -21.77 -4.57 -14.38
C LYS A 114 -21.99 -5.85 -13.55
N GLN A 115 -22.80 -6.76 -14.07
CA GLN A 115 -23.01 -8.09 -13.47
C GLN A 115 -21.69 -8.86 -13.45
N MET A 116 -21.52 -9.80 -12.49
CA MET A 116 -20.29 -10.60 -12.33
C MET A 116 -19.84 -11.17 -13.68
N THR A 117 -18.70 -10.69 -14.17
CA THR A 117 -18.10 -11.09 -15.44
C THR A 117 -16.70 -11.65 -15.15
N ALA A 118 -16.14 -12.44 -16.06
CA ALA A 118 -14.75 -12.94 -15.99
C ALA A 118 -13.72 -11.82 -15.70
N ASP A 119 -14.03 -10.57 -16.05
CA ASP A 119 -13.24 -9.39 -15.72
C ASP A 119 -12.96 -9.27 -14.20
N ASN A 120 -13.94 -9.58 -13.34
CA ASN A 120 -13.77 -9.49 -11.89
C ASN A 120 -12.70 -10.47 -11.38
N ILE A 121 -12.61 -11.65 -12.00
CA ILE A 121 -11.58 -12.66 -11.68
C ILE A 121 -10.21 -12.14 -12.08
N ARG A 122 -10.10 -11.51 -13.26
CA ARG A 122 -8.84 -10.93 -13.74
C ARG A 122 -8.36 -9.81 -12.80
N HIS A 123 -9.24 -8.89 -12.39
CA HIS A 123 -8.88 -7.82 -11.45
C HIS A 123 -8.45 -8.36 -10.09
N ALA A 124 -9.18 -9.34 -9.56
CA ALA A 124 -8.83 -9.99 -8.30
C ALA A 124 -7.49 -10.73 -8.38
N TYR A 125 -7.23 -11.42 -9.49
CA TYR A 125 -5.94 -12.09 -9.74
C TYR A 125 -4.77 -11.10 -9.74
N PHE A 126 -4.86 -10.00 -10.51
CA PHE A 126 -3.80 -8.98 -10.53
C PHE A 126 -3.60 -8.35 -9.16
N PHE A 127 -4.67 -8.10 -8.42
CA PHE A 127 -4.57 -7.59 -7.04
C PHE A 127 -3.80 -8.55 -6.13
N VAL A 128 -4.20 -9.83 -6.09
CA VAL A 128 -3.52 -10.85 -5.27
C VAL A 128 -2.06 -11.00 -5.70
N PHE A 129 -1.79 -11.02 -7.01
CA PHE A 129 -0.43 -11.06 -7.56
C PHE A 129 0.43 -9.88 -7.09
N PHE A 130 -0.10 -8.65 -7.14
CA PHE A 130 0.63 -7.47 -6.68
C PHE A 130 0.81 -7.43 -5.16
N ILE A 131 -0.14 -7.95 -4.38
CA ILE A 131 0.01 -8.08 -2.92
C ILE A 131 1.13 -9.06 -2.57
N ILE A 132 1.19 -10.20 -3.25
CA ILE A 132 2.27 -11.18 -3.06
C ILE A 132 3.62 -10.58 -3.49
N THR A 133 3.64 -9.88 -4.62
CA THR A 133 4.83 -9.16 -5.10
C THR A 133 5.29 -8.10 -4.11
N ALA A 134 4.36 -7.35 -3.50
CA ALA A 134 4.65 -6.39 -2.43
C ALA A 134 5.22 -7.07 -1.18
N PHE A 135 4.69 -8.23 -0.80
CA PHE A 135 5.20 -9.01 0.33
C PHE A 135 6.65 -9.41 0.11
N PHE A 136 6.94 -10.12 -0.99
CA PHE A 136 8.29 -10.63 -1.26
C PHE A 136 9.28 -9.54 -1.67
N GLY A 137 8.83 -8.52 -2.39
CA GLY A 137 9.70 -7.46 -2.90
C GLY A 137 10.26 -6.52 -1.82
N THR A 138 9.67 -6.51 -0.62
CA THR A 138 10.24 -5.78 0.53
C THR A 138 11.45 -6.47 1.16
N GLY A 139 11.74 -7.72 0.80
CA GLY A 139 12.97 -8.46 1.14
C GLY A 139 13.17 -8.81 2.63
N ASN A 140 12.73 -7.96 3.56
CA ASN A 140 13.01 -8.10 4.99
C ASN A 140 12.00 -8.96 5.76
N ILE A 141 10.83 -9.28 5.19
CA ILE A 141 9.77 -9.97 5.94
C ILE A 141 10.03 -11.48 6.05
N ALA A 142 10.70 -12.07 5.05
CA ALA A 142 10.94 -13.52 4.99
C ALA A 142 11.91 -14.03 6.07
N SER A 143 12.76 -13.14 6.64
CA SER A 143 13.51 -13.47 7.85
C SER A 143 13.55 -12.26 8.78
N ILE A 144 12.93 -12.39 9.96
CA ILE A 144 12.93 -11.37 11.02
C ILE A 144 14.37 -10.91 11.37
N ASN A 145 15.36 -11.76 11.12
CA ASN A 145 16.78 -11.49 11.34
C ASN A 145 17.44 -10.55 10.30
N SER A 146 16.77 -10.28 9.17
CA SER A 146 17.29 -9.40 8.11
C SER A 146 16.90 -7.92 8.28
N PHE A 147 16.05 -7.59 9.26
CA PHE A 147 15.66 -6.21 9.51
C PHE A 147 16.84 -5.39 10.03
N ASP A 148 17.40 -4.57 9.15
CA ASP A 148 18.47 -3.64 9.50
C ASP A 148 17.93 -2.50 10.39
N PRO A 149 18.43 -2.37 11.65
CA PRO A 149 18.09 -1.27 12.53
C PRO A 149 18.38 0.12 11.93
N GLN A 150 19.31 0.23 10.98
CA GLN A 150 19.62 1.50 10.32
C GLN A 150 18.42 2.12 9.61
N SER A 151 17.43 1.31 9.26
CA SER A 151 16.20 1.74 8.60
C SER A 151 15.40 2.75 9.44
N ILE A 152 15.48 2.70 10.77
CA ILE A 152 14.73 3.56 11.70
C ILE A 152 15.56 4.65 12.39
N TYR A 153 16.88 4.71 12.14
CA TYR A 153 17.78 5.63 12.86
C TYR A 153 17.50 7.11 12.63
N CYS A 154 16.71 7.48 11.62
CA CYS A 154 16.17 8.83 11.45
C CYS A 154 15.29 9.25 12.66
N PHE A 155 14.62 8.30 13.33
CA PHE A 155 13.69 8.55 14.42
C PHE A 155 14.29 8.32 15.80
N LEU A 156 14.99 7.20 15.98
CA LEU A 156 15.54 6.79 17.26
C LEU A 156 16.78 5.95 17.08
N THR A 157 17.80 6.24 17.89
CA THR A 157 19.07 5.50 17.94
C THR A 157 19.19 4.63 19.18
N VAL A 158 18.37 4.89 20.21
CA VAL A 158 18.30 4.10 21.44
C VAL A 158 17.25 3.01 21.24
N PHE A 159 17.60 1.78 21.61
CA PHE A 159 16.71 0.64 21.48
C PHE A 159 15.43 0.86 22.31
N ASN A 160 14.29 0.89 21.62
CA ASN A 160 12.97 0.86 22.23
C ASN A 160 12.12 -0.14 21.43
N PRO A 161 11.88 -1.36 21.95
CA PRO A 161 11.32 -2.46 21.18
C PRO A 161 9.92 -2.14 20.64
N PHE A 162 9.11 -1.41 21.41
CA PHE A 162 7.74 -1.07 21.01
C PHE A 162 7.71 -0.03 19.89
N VAL A 163 8.47 1.06 20.03
CA VAL A 163 8.49 2.12 19.01
C VAL A 163 9.19 1.62 17.75
N MET A 164 10.34 0.95 17.89
CA MET A 164 11.06 0.32 16.78
C MET A 164 10.19 -0.69 16.05
N GLY A 165 9.54 -1.61 16.78
CA GLY A 165 8.62 -2.58 16.20
C GLY A 165 7.45 -1.92 15.48
N SER A 166 6.85 -0.87 16.04
CA SER A 166 5.73 -0.15 15.40
C SER A 166 6.14 0.54 14.10
N LEU A 167 7.32 1.15 14.04
CA LEU A 167 7.85 1.77 12.82
C LEU A 167 8.16 0.71 11.76
N LEU A 168 8.72 -0.44 12.15
CA LEU A 168 8.97 -1.54 11.22
C LEU A 168 7.67 -2.14 10.68
N LEU A 169 6.65 -2.33 11.52
CA LEU A 169 5.32 -2.73 11.07
C LEU A 169 4.74 -1.71 10.10
N LEU A 170 4.87 -0.41 10.40
CA LEU A 170 4.42 0.65 9.50
C LEU A 170 5.15 0.59 8.14
N LYS A 171 6.47 0.37 8.13
CA LYS A 171 7.27 0.17 6.91
C LYS A 171 6.72 -0.98 6.06
N ILE A 172 6.40 -2.10 6.70
CA ILE A 172 5.83 -3.29 6.05
C ILE A 172 4.49 -2.95 5.42
N MET A 173 3.62 -2.19 6.10
CA MET A 173 2.28 -1.87 5.61
C MET A 173 2.25 -0.96 4.36
N VAL A 174 3.28 -0.15 4.14
CA VAL A 174 3.31 0.85 3.05
C VAL A 174 3.04 0.27 1.65
N PRO A 175 3.80 -0.73 1.14
CA PRO A 175 3.58 -1.26 -0.20
C PRO A 175 2.22 -1.95 -0.33
N PHE A 176 1.73 -2.62 0.71
CA PHE A 176 0.38 -3.20 0.69
C PHE A 176 -0.71 -2.12 0.60
N LEU A 177 -0.56 -1.03 1.36
CA LEU A 177 -1.47 0.12 1.28
C LEU A 177 -1.44 0.76 -0.11
N MET A 178 -0.27 0.87 -0.72
CA MET A 178 -0.12 1.42 -2.07
C MET A 178 -0.87 0.58 -3.11
N VAL A 179 -0.70 -0.75 -3.10
CA VAL A 179 -1.41 -1.68 -3.98
C VAL A 179 -2.93 -1.64 -3.73
N THR A 180 -3.35 -1.63 -2.46
CA THR A 180 -4.78 -1.61 -2.10
C THR A 180 -5.46 -0.29 -2.50
N CYS A 181 -4.78 0.84 -2.38
CA CYS A 181 -5.30 2.13 -2.85
C CYS A 181 -5.43 2.19 -4.37
N ALA A 182 -4.45 1.65 -5.11
CA ALA A 182 -4.50 1.53 -6.57
C ALA A 182 -5.64 0.61 -7.01
N PHE A 183 -5.82 -0.53 -6.34
CA PHE A 183 -6.91 -1.45 -6.62
C PHE A 183 -8.29 -0.82 -6.39
N ARG A 184 -8.45 -0.02 -5.34
CA ARG A 184 -9.68 0.75 -5.13
C ARG A 184 -9.91 1.78 -6.23
N ALA A 185 -8.85 2.38 -6.77
CA ALA A 185 -8.97 3.27 -7.92
C ALA A 185 -9.44 2.52 -9.17
N VAL A 186 -8.92 1.31 -9.41
CA VAL A 186 -9.40 0.42 -10.48
C VAL A 186 -10.87 0.05 -10.28
N ASP A 187 -11.29 -0.33 -9.06
CA ASP A 187 -12.70 -0.65 -8.75
C ASP A 187 -13.66 0.50 -9.11
N VAL A 188 -13.26 1.74 -8.81
CA VAL A 188 -14.03 2.94 -9.13
C VAL A 188 -14.04 3.25 -10.63
N VAL A 189 -12.92 3.05 -11.34
CA VAL A 189 -12.83 3.26 -12.79
C VAL A 189 -13.65 2.25 -13.59
N VAL A 190 -13.62 0.99 -13.18
CA VAL A 190 -14.33 -0.10 -13.88
C VAL A 190 -15.79 -0.19 -13.42
N GLN A 191 -16.16 0.46 -12.32
CA GLN A 191 -17.52 0.50 -11.75
C GLN A 191 -18.05 -0.88 -11.35
N VAL A 192 -17.16 -1.74 -10.84
CA VAL A 192 -17.51 -3.08 -10.37
C VAL A 192 -18.21 -2.96 -8.99
N PRO A 193 -19.15 -3.85 -8.65
CA PRO A 193 -19.66 -3.93 -7.28
C PRO A 193 -18.54 -4.34 -6.32
N THR A 194 -18.08 -3.41 -5.49
CA THR A 194 -16.99 -3.57 -4.51
C THR A 194 -17.15 -4.84 -3.64
N ARG A 195 -18.37 -5.20 -3.26
CA ARG A 195 -18.66 -6.41 -2.47
C ARG A 195 -18.29 -7.69 -3.23
N SER A 196 -18.65 -7.76 -4.51
CA SER A 196 -18.36 -8.93 -5.34
C SER A 196 -16.86 -9.10 -5.53
N LEU A 197 -16.17 -8.00 -5.85
CA LEU A 197 -14.74 -8.03 -6.09
C LEU A 197 -13.96 -8.36 -4.81
N PHE A 198 -14.38 -7.84 -3.65
CA PHE A 198 -13.82 -8.23 -2.35
C PHE A 198 -13.99 -9.73 -2.07
N LEU A 199 -15.19 -10.28 -2.32
CA LEU A 199 -15.45 -11.72 -2.17
C LEU A 199 -14.61 -12.57 -3.14
N THR A 200 -14.42 -12.12 -4.38
CA THR A 200 -13.56 -12.82 -5.36
C THR A 200 -12.10 -12.83 -4.92
N VAL A 201 -11.59 -11.71 -4.40
CA VAL A 201 -10.24 -11.64 -3.83
C VAL A 201 -10.10 -12.61 -2.66
N LEU A 202 -11.05 -12.60 -1.72
CA LEU A 202 -11.04 -13.50 -0.56
C LEU A 202 -11.02 -14.97 -0.99
N LEU A 203 -11.90 -15.35 -1.92
CA LEU A 203 -11.97 -16.71 -2.44
C LEU A 203 -10.66 -17.13 -3.12
N MET A 204 -10.03 -16.25 -3.90
CA MET A 204 -8.73 -16.54 -4.52
C MET A 204 -7.61 -16.68 -3.48
N SER A 205 -7.61 -15.84 -2.45
CA SER A 205 -6.67 -15.93 -1.33
C SER A 205 -6.84 -17.23 -0.54
N ASP A 206 -8.07 -17.65 -0.27
CA ASP A 206 -8.37 -18.90 0.43
C ASP A 206 -7.95 -20.13 -0.40
N LEU A 207 -8.20 -20.12 -1.72
CA LEU A 207 -7.72 -21.15 -2.64
C LEU A 207 -6.19 -21.26 -2.64
N MET A 208 -5.50 -20.12 -2.65
CA MET A 208 -4.05 -20.09 -2.53
C MET A 208 -3.59 -20.62 -1.16
N GLY A 209 -4.29 -20.28 -0.08
CA GLY A 209 -4.02 -20.81 1.26
C GLY A 209 -4.16 -22.33 1.33
N LEU A 210 -5.21 -22.89 0.75
CA LEU A 210 -5.40 -24.34 0.64
C LEU A 210 -4.29 -25.01 -0.19
N HIS A 211 -3.87 -24.39 -1.29
CA HIS A 211 -2.77 -24.90 -2.10
C HIS A 211 -1.48 -25.00 -1.27
N PHE A 212 -1.12 -23.97 -0.50
CA PHE A 212 0.05 -24.03 0.38
C PHE A 212 -0.13 -24.98 1.56
N PHE A 213 -1.36 -25.17 2.05
CA PHE A 213 -1.66 -26.16 3.09
C PHE A 213 -1.32 -27.57 2.61
N PHE A 214 -1.71 -27.94 1.38
CA PHE A 214 -1.38 -29.25 0.80
C PHE A 214 0.10 -29.40 0.43
N LEU A 215 0.85 -28.31 0.35
CA LEU A 215 2.30 -28.30 0.13
C LEU A 215 3.11 -28.33 1.44
N VAL A 216 2.46 -28.32 2.60
CA VAL A 216 3.15 -28.48 3.88
C VAL A 216 3.79 -29.87 3.92
N GLN A 217 5.08 -29.88 4.21
CA GLN A 217 5.87 -31.11 4.26
C GLN A 217 6.08 -31.53 5.71
N ASP A 218 5.74 -32.79 6.02
CA ASP A 218 6.01 -33.42 7.32
C ASP A 218 7.29 -34.28 7.30
N THR A 219 7.98 -34.34 6.16
CA THR A 219 9.20 -35.12 5.96
C THR A 219 10.26 -34.28 5.25
N GLY A 220 11.54 -34.63 5.41
CA GLY A 220 12.67 -33.88 4.86
C GLY A 220 13.52 -33.20 5.94
N SER A 221 14.31 -32.21 5.54
CA SER A 221 15.13 -31.44 6.47
C SER A 221 14.29 -30.48 7.32
N TRP A 222 14.75 -30.14 8.53
CA TRP A 222 14.09 -29.14 9.39
C TRP A 222 13.89 -27.79 8.70
N LEU A 223 14.78 -27.43 7.78
CA LEU A 223 14.67 -26.21 6.99
C LEU A 223 13.52 -26.29 5.98
N GLU A 224 13.36 -27.41 5.27
CA GLU A 224 12.25 -27.62 4.32
C GLU A 224 10.89 -27.64 5.04
N ILE A 225 10.82 -28.34 6.17
CA ILE A 225 9.61 -28.34 7.02
C ILE A 225 9.30 -26.91 7.47
N GLY A 226 10.28 -26.20 8.02
CA GLY A 226 10.11 -24.83 8.49
C GLY A 226 9.73 -23.83 7.38
N THR A 227 10.30 -23.96 6.18
CA THR A 227 9.98 -23.09 5.05
C THR A 227 8.59 -23.35 4.49
N SER A 228 8.15 -24.62 4.39
CA SER A 228 6.79 -24.95 3.97
C SER A 228 5.73 -24.37 4.91
N ILE A 229 5.95 -24.48 6.23
CA ILE A 229 5.09 -23.89 7.26
C ILE A 229 5.12 -22.35 7.16
N SER A 230 6.29 -21.75 6.97
CA SER A 230 6.44 -20.29 6.87
C SER A 230 5.69 -19.73 5.66
N HIS A 231 5.72 -20.40 4.51
CA HIS A 231 4.96 -20.00 3.33
C HIS A 231 3.44 -20.08 3.57
N TYR A 232 2.96 -21.15 4.21
CA TYR A 232 1.54 -21.28 4.55
C TYR A 232 1.07 -20.17 5.51
N VAL A 233 1.80 -19.93 6.61
CA VAL A 233 1.50 -18.87 7.57
C VAL A 233 1.56 -17.49 6.92
N THR A 234 2.50 -17.28 6.00
CA THR A 234 2.61 -16.04 5.22
C THR A 234 1.33 -15.78 4.42
N VAL A 235 0.84 -16.77 3.67
CA VAL A 235 -0.38 -16.63 2.86
C VAL A 235 -1.61 -16.37 3.73
N MET A 236 -1.74 -17.08 4.85
CA MET A 236 -2.85 -16.86 5.78
C MET A 236 -2.79 -15.46 6.42
N SER A 237 -1.61 -15.02 6.86
CA SER A 237 -1.43 -13.69 7.46
C SER A 237 -1.69 -12.56 6.46
N THR A 238 -1.26 -12.71 5.21
CA THR A 238 -1.52 -11.72 4.15
C THR A 238 -3.00 -11.63 3.81
N THR A 239 -3.74 -12.74 3.84
CA THR A 239 -5.20 -12.76 3.64
C THR A 239 -5.93 -11.93 4.70
N ILE A 240 -5.58 -12.11 5.98
CA ILE A 240 -6.13 -11.31 7.08
C ILE A 240 -5.73 -9.83 6.93
N ALA A 241 -4.46 -9.57 6.57
CA ALA A 241 -3.96 -8.21 6.37
C ALA A 241 -4.73 -7.49 5.25
N ILE A 242 -5.02 -8.15 4.12
CA ILE A 242 -5.79 -7.58 3.01
C ILE A 242 -7.14 -7.03 3.50
N MET A 243 -7.85 -7.76 4.37
CA MET A 243 -9.14 -7.29 4.90
C MET A 243 -9.01 -5.98 5.67
N LEU A 244 -8.01 -5.89 6.56
CA LEU A 244 -7.73 -4.68 7.33
C LEU A 244 -7.30 -3.53 6.43
N LEU A 245 -6.39 -3.80 5.49
CA LEU A 245 -5.87 -2.83 4.52
C LEU A 245 -6.97 -2.28 3.62
N PHE A 246 -7.96 -3.10 3.25
CA PHE A 246 -9.10 -2.64 2.45
C PHE A 246 -9.94 -1.60 3.20
N GLY A 247 -10.15 -1.81 4.50
CA GLY A 247 -10.80 -0.83 5.38
C GLY A 247 -10.01 0.48 5.46
N VAL A 248 -8.70 0.40 5.69
CA VAL A 248 -7.80 1.56 5.75
C VAL A 248 -7.75 2.29 4.40
N ALA A 249 -7.64 1.58 3.30
CA ALA A 249 -7.64 2.16 1.96
C ALA A 249 -8.96 2.90 1.69
N ARG A 250 -10.10 2.31 2.04
CA ARG A 250 -11.42 2.97 1.92
C ARG A 250 -11.52 4.24 2.75
N PHE A 251 -10.98 4.22 3.96
CA PHE A 251 -10.89 5.42 4.79
C PHE A 251 -10.01 6.48 4.10
N LEU A 252 -8.75 6.15 3.78
CA LEU A 252 -7.77 7.05 3.17
C LEU A 252 -8.18 7.65 1.83
N THR A 253 -9.11 7.05 1.11
CA THR A 253 -9.56 7.53 -0.20
C THR A 253 -10.98 8.13 -0.15
N GLY A 254 -11.77 7.81 0.87
CA GLY A 254 -13.15 8.29 1.04
C GLY A 254 -13.28 9.53 1.94
N THR A 255 -12.40 9.71 2.93
CA THR A 255 -12.50 10.81 3.90
C THR A 255 -11.68 12.01 3.46
N ALA A 256 -12.29 13.16 3.21
CA ALA A 256 -11.57 14.42 3.01
C ALA A 256 -12.03 15.45 4.03
N ILE A 257 -11.07 16.21 4.57
CA ILE A 257 -11.35 17.32 5.48
C ILE A 257 -11.91 18.51 4.70
N ILE A 258 -11.40 18.72 3.48
CA ILE A 258 -11.90 19.73 2.56
C ILE A 258 -13.06 19.12 1.78
N SER A 259 -14.29 19.37 2.24
CA SER A 259 -15.49 19.07 1.46
C SER A 259 -15.57 20.05 0.30
N GLN A 260 -15.51 19.56 -0.95
CA GLN A 260 -16.12 20.30 -2.05
C GLN A 260 -17.59 20.51 -1.68
N GLN A 261 -17.95 21.78 -1.51
CA GLN A 261 -19.33 22.24 -1.53
C GLN A 261 -19.85 21.87 -2.92
N GLU A 262 -20.81 20.95 -3.00
CA GLU A 262 -21.54 20.73 -4.24
C GLU A 262 -22.22 22.06 -4.58
N ASP A 263 -21.77 22.72 -5.65
CA ASP A 263 -22.54 23.79 -6.28
C ASP A 263 -23.85 23.17 -6.76
N LYS A 264 -24.89 23.37 -5.95
CA LYS A 264 -26.29 23.18 -6.33
C LYS A 264 -26.67 24.27 -7.34
N THR A 265 -26.13 24.20 -8.55
CA THR A 265 -26.41 25.20 -9.59
C THR A 265 -26.64 24.55 -10.95
N HIS A 266 -27.40 23.46 -11.01
CA HIS A 266 -28.09 23.02 -12.23
C HIS A 266 -29.45 22.41 -11.89
N ALA A 267 -30.36 23.28 -11.45
CA ALA A 267 -31.80 23.02 -11.47
C ALA A 267 -32.50 24.35 -11.75
N GLN A 268 -32.50 24.76 -13.02
CA GLN A 268 -33.50 25.63 -13.64
C GLN A 268 -33.78 25.11 -15.04
#